data_AF-A0A6A1V312-F1
#
_entry.id   AF-A0A6A1V312-F1
#
_cell.length_a   1.000
_cell.length_b   1.000
_cell.length_c   1.000
_cell.angle_alpha   90.00
_cell.angle_beta   90.00
_cell.angle_gamma   90.00
#
_symmetry.space_group_name_H-M   'P 1'
#
loop_
_entity.id
_entity.type
_entity.pdbx_description
1 polymer ?
#
loop_
_entity_poly.entity_id
_entity_poly.type
_entity_poly.pdbx_seq_one_letter_code
_entity_poly.pdbx_strand_id
1 'polypeptide(L)'
;MDSMVKVPSDLYQHFASYIIEDGDSYDSIANSIYQGLTSCQAMSNQNNYEPSSIKLGAELIVPVRCACPTVNQTARGGDVDVLGKLHGKKW
;
A
#
# COMPACT_ATOMS: atom_id res chain seq x y z
N MET A 1 18.11 -11.75 14.20
CA MET A 1 18.03 -10.37 13.71
C MET A 1 16.60 -10.12 13.27
N ASP A 2 15.72 -9.72 14.21
CA ASP A 2 14.42 -9.10 13.87
C ASP A 2 13.98 -8.28 15.08
N SER A 3 14.83 -7.33 15.48
CA SER A 3 14.51 -6.40 16.56
C SER A 3 14.14 -5.05 15.97
N MET A 4 12.90 -4.66 16.27
CA MET A 4 12.38 -3.30 16.35
C MET A 4 11.64 -2.75 15.12
N VAL A 5 10.50 -3.37 14.76
CA VAL A 5 9.39 -2.60 14.20
C VAL A 5 8.69 -1.86 15.35
N LYS A 6 9.23 -0.70 15.75
CA LYS A 6 8.48 0.26 16.57
C LYS A 6 8.12 1.45 15.70
N VAL A 7 7.04 1.32 14.94
CA VAL A 7 6.43 2.45 14.22
C VAL A 7 5.16 2.83 14.97
N PRO A 8 5.16 3.85 15.85
CA PRO A 8 3.92 4.44 16.34
C PRO A 8 3.41 5.38 15.24
N SER A 9 2.90 4.77 14.18
CA SER A 9 2.16 5.39 13.08
C SER A 9 0.88 4.59 12.94
N ASP A 10 -0.27 5.26 12.82
CA ASP A 10 -1.50 4.54 12.55
C ASP A 10 -1.37 3.86 11.18
N LEU A 11 -1.41 2.53 11.20
CA LEU A 11 -1.43 1.69 10.01
C LEU A 11 -2.89 1.56 9.56
N TYR A 12 -3.16 2.11 8.39
CA TYR A 12 -4.46 1.97 7.75
C TYR A 12 -4.35 0.91 6.66
N GLN A 13 -5.35 0.03 6.62
CA GLN A 13 -5.49 -0.95 5.55
C GLN A 13 -6.79 -0.68 4.79
N HIS A 14 -6.69 -0.64 3.47
CA HIS A 14 -7.82 -0.54 2.57
C HIS A 14 -7.84 -1.76 1.64
N PHE A 15 -9.01 -2.35 1.43
CA PHE A 15 -9.18 -3.43 0.46
C PHE A 15 -9.75 -2.84 -0.82
N ALA A 16 -8.97 -2.89 -1.89
CA ALA A 16 -9.40 -2.53 -3.23
C ALA A 16 -9.78 -3.80 -4.01
N SER A 17 -10.70 -3.67 -4.96
CA SER A 17 -10.99 -4.72 -5.94
C SER A 17 -10.22 -4.45 -7.22
N TYR A 18 -9.64 -5.50 -7.81
CA TYR A 18 -8.94 -5.43 -9.09
C TYR A 18 -9.37 -6.57 -10.00
N ILE A 19 -9.68 -6.28 -11.26
CA ILE A 19 -10.04 -7.29 -12.26
C ILE A 19 -8.79 -7.67 -13.05
N ILE A 20 -8.48 -8.97 -13.09
CA ILE A 20 -7.29 -9.50 -13.76
C ILE A 20 -7.36 -9.30 -15.28
N GLU A 21 -6.28 -8.75 -15.83
CA GLU A 21 -6.04 -8.61 -17.28
C GLU A 21 -5.02 -9.65 -17.80
N ASP A 22 -4.86 -9.74 -19.12
CA ASP A 22 -3.95 -10.69 -19.75
C ASP A 22 -2.49 -10.38 -19.42
N GLY A 23 -1.77 -11.38 -18.89
CA GLY A 23 -0.39 -11.25 -18.44
C GLY A 23 -0.21 -10.78 -16.99
N ASP A 24 -1.30 -10.57 -16.24
CA ASP A 24 -1.22 -10.19 -14.83
C ASP A 24 -0.80 -11.36 -13.91
N SER A 25 -0.05 -11.03 -12.88
CA SER A 25 0.34 -11.90 -11.78
C SER A 25 0.29 -11.10 -10.47
N TYR A 26 0.26 -11.77 -9.31
CA TYR A 26 0.29 -11.06 -8.03
C TYR A 26 1.52 -10.14 -7.90
N ASP A 27 2.67 -10.53 -8.46
CA ASP A 27 3.89 -9.74 -8.43
C ASP A 27 3.83 -8.51 -9.34
N SER A 28 3.28 -8.64 -10.56
CA SER A 28 3.10 -7.48 -11.46
C SER A 28 2.07 -6.51 -10.90
N ILE A 29 0.98 -7.02 -10.32
CA ILE A 29 -0.04 -6.17 -9.67
C ILE A 29 0.57 -5.43 -8.48
N ALA A 30 1.29 -6.13 -7.61
CA ALA A 30 1.89 -5.52 -6.42
C ALA A 30 2.93 -4.45 -6.77
N ASN A 31 3.83 -4.72 -7.73
CA ASN A 31 4.96 -3.84 -8.04
C ASN A 31 4.66 -2.80 -9.11
N SER A 32 3.93 -3.15 -10.17
CA SER A 32 3.70 -2.26 -11.31
C SER A 32 2.43 -1.43 -11.13
N ILE A 33 1.34 -2.05 -10.66
CA ILE A 33 0.03 -1.39 -10.55
C ILE A 33 -0.08 -0.65 -9.22
N TYR A 34 0.17 -1.36 -8.11
CA TYR A 34 0.08 -0.79 -6.77
C TYR A 34 1.41 -0.26 -6.24
N GLN A 35 2.48 -0.26 -7.05
CA GLN A 35 3.76 0.41 -6.76
C GLN A 35 4.36 0.09 -5.39
N GLY A 36 4.22 -1.16 -4.93
CA GLY A 36 4.72 -1.62 -3.63
C GLY A 36 3.84 -1.26 -2.43
N LEU A 37 2.65 -0.69 -2.65
CA LEU A 37 1.67 -0.42 -1.59
C LEU A 37 0.94 -1.69 -1.09
N THR A 38 1.15 -2.81 -1.79
CA THR A 38 0.74 -4.16 -1.42
C THR A 38 1.87 -5.15 -1.72
N SER A 39 1.73 -6.42 -1.33
CA SER A 39 2.72 -7.47 -1.61
C SER A 39 2.08 -8.75 -2.13
N CYS A 40 2.84 -9.54 -2.89
CA CYS A 40 2.38 -10.84 -3.41
C CYS A 40 1.88 -11.77 -2.30
N GLN A 41 2.56 -11.78 -1.14
CA GLN A 41 2.11 -12.55 0.03
C GLN A 41 0.80 -12.02 0.60
N ALA A 42 0.63 -10.70 0.69
CA ALA A 42 -0.61 -10.10 1.20
C ALA A 42 -1.79 -10.39 0.26
N MET A 43 -1.58 -10.30 -1.05
CA MET A 43 -2.52 -10.70 -2.08
C MET A 43 -2.91 -12.18 -1.96
N SER A 44 -1.92 -13.06 -1.91
CA SER A 44 -2.14 -14.52 -1.83
C SER A 44 -2.85 -14.93 -0.54
N ASN A 45 -2.63 -14.21 0.56
CA ASN A 45 -3.32 -14.47 1.82
C ASN A 45 -4.81 -14.03 1.80
N GLN A 46 -5.17 -13.04 0.97
CA GLN A 46 -6.56 -12.55 0.85
C GLN A 46 -7.35 -13.27 -0.23
N ASN A 47 -6.68 -13.87 -1.21
CA ASN A 47 -7.31 -14.49 -2.37
C ASN A 47 -6.98 -15.98 -2.42
N ASN A 48 -8.00 -16.83 -2.45
CA ASN A 48 -7.84 -18.29 -2.47
C ASN A 48 -7.52 -18.84 -3.88
N TYR A 49 -6.77 -18.09 -4.68
CA TYR A 49 -6.29 -18.51 -5.99
C TYR A 49 -4.81 -18.83 -5.90
N GLU A 50 -4.43 -20.01 -6.41
CA GLU A 50 -3.03 -20.31 -6.70
C GLU A 50 -2.46 -19.23 -7.64
N PRO A 51 -1.27 -18.66 -7.36
CA PRO A 51 -0.67 -17.59 -8.17
C PRO A 51 -0.57 -17.91 -9.67
N SER A 52 -0.49 -19.20 -10.01
CA SER A 52 -0.39 -19.72 -11.36
C SER A 52 -1.74 -20.03 -12.03
N SER A 53 -2.86 -19.94 -11.31
CA SER A 53 -4.20 -20.35 -11.76
C SER A 53 -5.23 -19.23 -11.73
N ILE A 54 -4.79 -17.97 -11.65
CA ILE A 54 -5.69 -16.81 -11.68
C ILE A 54 -6.26 -16.70 -13.10
N LYS A 55 -7.59 -16.67 -13.19
CA LYS A 55 -8.30 -16.59 -14.48
C LYS A 55 -8.45 -15.14 -14.91
N LEU A 56 -8.40 -14.91 -16.23
CA LEU A 56 -8.76 -13.62 -16.82
C LEU A 56 -10.16 -13.21 -16.40
N GLY A 57 -10.33 -11.94 -16.01
CA GLY A 57 -11.59 -11.41 -15.51
C GLY A 57 -11.96 -11.83 -14.09
N ALA A 58 -11.09 -12.55 -13.37
CA ALA A 58 -11.29 -12.79 -11.94
C ALA A 58 -11.12 -11.48 -11.15
N GLU A 59 -11.95 -11.29 -10.14
CA GLU A 59 -11.83 -10.18 -9.19
C GLU A 59 -10.93 -10.60 -8.02
N LEU A 60 -9.88 -9.83 -7.79
CA LEU A 60 -8.96 -9.99 -6.67
C LEU A 60 -9.16 -8.89 -5.63
N ILE A 61 -9.03 -9.27 -4.37
CA ILE A 61 -8.96 -8.35 -3.23
C ILE A 61 -7.51 -7.94 -3.00
N VAL A 62 -7.24 -6.64 -3.12
CA VAL A 62 -5.92 -6.04 -2.95
C VAL A 62 -5.83 -5.31 -1.61
N PRO A 63 -5.13 -5.86 -0.59
CA PRO A 63 -4.89 -5.16 0.66
C PRO A 63 -3.78 -4.11 0.48
N VAL A 64 -4.18 -2.85 0.41
CA VAL A 64 -3.27 -1.69 0.36
C VAL A 64 -3.01 -1.21 1.79
N ARG A 65 -1.75 -0.95 2.13
CA ARG A 65 -1.37 -0.41 3.44
C ARG A 65 -0.77 0.98 3.33
N CYS A 66 -1.24 1.87 4.19
CA CYS A 66 -0.72 3.23 4.32
C CYS A 66 -0.34 3.48 5.77
N ALA A 67 0.80 4.14 5.98
CA ALA A 67 1.17 4.67 7.28
C ALA A 67 0.83 6.15 7.31
N CYS A 68 0.07 6.60 8.31
CA CYS A 68 -0.06 8.02 8.58
C CYS A 68 1.11 8.45 9.49
N PRO A 69 2.07 9.26 8.99
CA PRO A 69 3.18 9.69 9.81
C PRO A 69 2.66 10.57 10.95
N THR A 70 3.22 10.39 12.14
CA THR A 70 2.94 11.32 13.24
C THR A 70 3.60 12.66 12.98
N VAL A 71 3.08 13.73 13.61
CA VAL A 71 3.63 15.08 13.50
C VAL A 71 5.15 15.13 13.74
N ASN A 72 5.65 14.31 14.68
CA ASN A 72 7.08 14.22 14.98
C ASN A 72 7.88 13.46 13.89
N GLN A 73 7.27 12.47 13.23
CA GLN A 73 7.91 11.80 12.08
C GLN A 73 8.00 12.72 10.87
N THR A 74 6.96 13.50 10.59
CA THR A 74 7.00 14.52 9.51
C THR A 74 8.03 15.61 9.83
N ALA A 75 8.11 16.08 11.08
CA ALA A 75 9.07 17.11 11.49
C ALA A 75 10.54 16.67 11.40
N ARG A 76 10.81 15.37 11.45
CA ARG A 76 12.16 14.78 11.36
C ARG A 76 12.54 14.36 9.93
N GLY A 77 11.78 14.83 8.92
CA GLY A 77 12.08 14.58 7.50
C GLY A 77 11.51 13.26 6.96
N GLY A 78 10.47 12.71 7.59
CA GLY A 78 9.85 11.45 7.18
C GLY A 78 8.94 11.52 5.95
N ASP A 79 8.61 12.72 5.45
CA ASP A 79 7.91 12.93 4.19
C ASP A 79 8.03 14.42 3.82
N VAL A 80 8.31 14.70 2.56
CA VAL A 80 8.44 16.06 2.02
C VAL A 80 7.06 16.65 1.75
N ASP A 81 6.77 17.81 2.36
CA ASP A 81 5.80 18.79 1.85
C ASP A 81 4.31 18.39 1.66
N VAL A 82 3.62 17.81 2.67
CA VAL A 82 2.14 17.72 2.64
C VAL A 82 1.42 18.63 3.62
N LEU A 83 2.13 19.35 4.50
CA LEU A 83 1.52 20.44 5.25
C LEU A 83 2.22 21.74 4.96
N GLY A 84 1.79 22.38 3.86
CA GLY A 84 1.68 23.82 3.80
C GLY A 84 0.86 24.32 4.99
N LYS A 85 1.49 24.42 6.17
CA LYS A 85 1.05 25.32 7.22
C LYS A 85 1.31 26.71 6.67
N LEU A 86 0.33 27.23 5.96
CA LEU A 86 0.13 28.67 5.82
C LEU A 86 -0.13 29.21 7.23
N HIS A 87 0.94 29.36 8.01
CA HIS A 87 0.96 30.31 9.10
C HIS A 87 0.91 31.72 8.45
N GLY A 88 -0.31 32.19 8.25
CA GLY A 88 -0.64 33.62 8.21
C GLY A 88 -0.04 34.44 7.08
N LYS A 89 -0.33 34.12 5.81
CA LYS A 89 -0.20 35.11 4.74
C LYS A 89 -1.50 35.22 3.93
N LYS A 90 -2.15 36.37 4.10
CA LYS A 90 -3.24 36.92 3.29
C LYS A 90 -2.63 37.47 2.01
N TRP A 91 -2.87 36.83 0.88
CA TRP A 91 -3.03 37.44 -0.44
C TRP A 91 -4.01 36.57 -1.22
#